data_AF-A0A973GMC4-F1
#
_entry.id   AF-A0A973GMC4-F1
#
_cell.length_a   1.000
_cell.length_b   1.000
_cell.length_c   1.000
_cell.angle_alpha   90.00
_cell.angle_beta   90.00
_cell.angle_gamma   90.00
#
_symmetry.space_group_name_H-M   'P 1'
#
loop_
_entity.id
_entity.type
_entity.pdbx_description
1 polymer ?
#
loop_
_entity_poly.entity_id
_entity_poly.type
_entity_poly.pdbx_seq_one_letter_code
_entity_poly.pdbx_strand_id
1 'polypeptide(L)'
;MRQAMVWMVVIGMVLVFSGAASAQQALVESVVKGCDKELKTYCKDVTPGEGRGLACLYAFSDKLSAQCEYALYDAAVQLERAINALAYVANECGGDLKTYCSGIKPGEGRLLQCIEKNDAKVSSRCKQALKDTGMKSVTAPGGLRIQ
;
A
#
# COMPACT_ATOMS: atom_id res chain seq x y z
N MET A 1 -9.69 -29.79 34.25
CA MET A 1 -8.31 -29.43 33.82
C MET A 1 -8.15 -29.40 32.29
N ARG A 2 -8.55 -30.45 31.55
CA ARG A 2 -8.45 -30.50 30.07
C ARG A 2 -9.20 -29.36 29.34
N GLN A 3 -10.40 -29.01 29.80
CA GLN A 3 -11.21 -27.93 29.23
C GLN A 3 -10.57 -26.55 29.46
N ALA A 4 -10.11 -26.25 30.67
CA ALA A 4 -9.42 -24.99 30.98
C ALA A 4 -8.14 -24.79 30.17
N MET A 5 -7.42 -25.88 29.88
CA MET A 5 -6.22 -25.88 29.04
C MET A 5 -6.56 -25.61 27.56
N VAL A 6 -7.68 -26.13 27.05
CA VAL A 6 -8.17 -25.83 25.69
C VAL A 6 -8.55 -24.36 25.56
N TRP A 7 -9.25 -23.80 26.55
CA TRP A 7 -9.61 -22.37 26.55
C TRP A 7 -8.39 -21.45 26.62
N MET A 8 -7.37 -21.80 27.41
CA MET A 8 -6.10 -21.04 27.44
C MET A 8 -5.34 -21.11 26.11
N VAL A 9 -5.38 -22.25 25.41
CA VAL A 9 -4.76 -22.39 24.07
C VAL A 9 -5.53 -21.59 23.02
N VAL A 10 -6.87 -21.62 23.03
CA VAL A 10 -7.70 -20.85 22.08
C VAL A 10 -7.55 -19.34 22.31
N ILE A 11 -7.59 -18.88 23.57
CA ILE A 11 -7.37 -17.46 23.92
C ILE A 11 -5.94 -17.03 23.55
N GLY A 12 -4.94 -17.89 23.81
CA GLY A 12 -3.56 -17.64 23.41
C GLY A 12 -3.37 -17.55 21.88
N MET A 13 -4.06 -18.39 21.11
CA MET A 13 -3.97 -18.42 19.65
C MET A 13 -4.67 -17.23 18.99
N VAL A 14 -5.75 -16.71 19.60
CA VAL A 14 -6.43 -15.49 19.17
C VAL A 14 -5.58 -14.24 19.42
N LEU A 15 -4.80 -14.21 20.51
CA LEU A 15 -3.94 -13.06 20.83
C LEU A 15 -2.70 -12.95 19.92
N VAL A 16 -2.27 -14.05 19.28
CA VAL A 16 -1.11 -14.05 18.37
C VAL A 16 -1.48 -13.59 16.94
N PHE A 17 -2.75 -13.65 16.54
CA PHE A 17 -3.18 -13.34 15.17
C PHE A 17 -3.55 -11.87 14.91
N SER A 18 -3.65 -11.04 15.95
CA SER A 18 -4.12 -9.64 15.83
C SER A 18 -3.04 -8.63 15.42
N GLY A 19 -1.83 -9.08 15.06
CA GLY A 19 -0.62 -8.24 15.07
C GLY A 19 -0.13 -7.63 13.75
N ALA A 20 -0.79 -7.79 12.60
CA ALA A 20 -0.20 -7.33 11.32
C ALA A 20 -1.21 -6.82 10.27
N ALA A 21 -2.07 -5.86 10.64
CA ALA A 21 -2.98 -5.23 9.69
C ALA A 21 -2.85 -3.70 9.68
N SER A 22 -1.74 -3.15 9.19
CA SER A 22 -1.65 -1.71 8.94
C SER A 22 -0.66 -1.35 7.84
N ALA A 23 -1.17 -0.72 6.76
CA ALA A 23 -0.50 0.34 5.96
C ALA A 23 -1.16 0.58 4.58
N GLN A 24 -1.75 -0.43 3.93
CA GLN A 24 -2.39 -0.24 2.60
C GLN A 24 -3.73 0.53 2.64
N GLN A 25 -4.24 0.90 3.82
CA GLN A 25 -5.61 1.38 3.96
C GLN A 25 -5.87 2.78 3.38
N ALA A 26 -4.93 3.73 3.35
CA ALA A 26 -5.29 5.14 3.13
C ALA A 26 -5.94 5.45 1.75
N LEU A 27 -5.37 4.94 0.64
CA LEU A 27 -5.95 5.16 -0.70
C LEU A 27 -7.22 4.33 -0.91
N VAL A 28 -7.21 3.08 -0.45
CA VAL A 28 -8.36 2.18 -0.55
C VAL A 28 -9.52 2.71 0.30
N GLU A 29 -9.25 3.25 1.47
CA GLU A 29 -10.21 3.88 2.37
C GLU A 29 -10.84 5.12 1.75
N SER A 30 -10.06 5.95 1.05
CA SER A 30 -10.61 7.09 0.30
C SER A 30 -11.66 6.65 -0.73
N VAL A 31 -11.35 5.61 -1.53
CA VAL A 31 -12.28 5.05 -2.52
C VAL A 31 -13.49 4.40 -1.84
N VAL A 32 -13.27 3.57 -0.80
CA VAL A 32 -14.36 2.90 -0.08
C VAL A 32 -15.30 3.91 0.57
N LYS A 33 -14.77 4.98 1.15
CA LYS A 33 -15.57 6.05 1.75
C LYS A 33 -16.31 6.87 0.70
N GLY A 34 -15.64 7.18 -0.42
CA GLY A 34 -16.25 7.91 -1.53
C GLY A 34 -17.36 7.13 -2.24
N CYS A 35 -17.23 5.80 -2.29
CA CYS A 35 -18.13 4.88 -2.98
C CYS A 35 -18.98 4.03 -2.03
N ASP A 36 -19.13 4.41 -0.76
CA ASP A 36 -19.80 3.58 0.25
C ASP A 36 -21.23 3.20 -0.17
N LYS A 37 -21.96 4.17 -0.75
CA LYS A 37 -23.32 3.97 -1.25
C LYS A 37 -23.35 2.95 -2.38
N GLU A 38 -22.47 3.10 -3.37
CA GLU A 38 -22.39 2.26 -4.56
C GLU A 38 -21.95 0.85 -4.20
N LEU A 39 -20.97 0.73 -3.30
CA LEU A 39 -20.49 -0.56 -2.82
C LEU A 39 -21.60 -1.35 -2.12
N LYS A 40 -22.38 -0.69 -1.25
CA LYS A 40 -23.50 -1.34 -0.55
C LYS A 40 -24.68 -1.66 -1.48
N THR A 41 -24.92 -0.82 -2.48
CA THR A 41 -26.08 -0.96 -3.38
C THR A 41 -25.83 -1.96 -4.50
N TYR A 42 -24.65 -1.89 -5.14
CA TYR A 42 -24.33 -2.62 -6.36
C TYR A 42 -23.30 -3.73 -6.17
N CYS A 43 -22.41 -3.63 -5.18
CA CYS A 43 -21.24 -4.52 -5.04
C CYS A 43 -21.20 -5.35 -3.74
N LYS A 44 -22.33 -5.48 -3.02
CA LYS A 44 -22.39 -6.13 -1.70
C LYS A 44 -21.92 -7.61 -1.68
N ASP A 45 -22.08 -8.31 -2.80
CA ASP A 45 -21.74 -9.73 -2.93
C ASP A 45 -20.32 -9.95 -3.49
N VAL A 46 -19.59 -8.86 -3.75
CA VAL A 46 -18.24 -8.90 -4.30
C VAL A 46 -17.26 -9.26 -3.19
N THR A 47 -16.57 -10.39 -3.34
CA THR A 47 -15.52 -10.79 -2.41
C THR A 47 -14.36 -9.77 -2.45
N PRO A 48 -13.92 -9.21 -1.32
CA PRO A 48 -12.79 -8.27 -1.29
C PRO A 48 -11.49 -8.86 -1.85
N GLY A 49 -10.60 -7.99 -2.33
CA GLY A 49 -9.29 -8.36 -2.88
C GLY A 49 -9.24 -8.45 -4.40
N GLU A 50 -8.02 -8.58 -4.94
CA GLU A 50 -7.73 -8.79 -6.37
C GLU A 50 -8.43 -7.80 -7.34
N GLY A 51 -8.70 -6.58 -6.86
CA GLY A 51 -9.38 -5.56 -7.67
C GLY A 51 -10.86 -5.83 -7.97
N ARG A 52 -11.48 -6.86 -7.38
CA ARG A 52 -12.87 -7.24 -7.67
C ARG A 52 -13.88 -6.11 -7.38
N GLY A 53 -13.68 -5.37 -6.29
CA GLY A 53 -14.51 -4.21 -5.95
C GLY A 53 -14.45 -3.10 -7.01
N LEU A 54 -13.23 -2.80 -7.50
CA LEU A 54 -13.04 -1.86 -8.60
C LEU A 54 -13.68 -2.35 -9.90
N ALA A 55 -13.56 -3.64 -10.21
CA ALA A 55 -14.21 -4.23 -11.38
C ALA A 55 -15.75 -4.10 -11.32
N CYS A 56 -16.34 -4.27 -10.13
CA CYS A 56 -17.77 -4.04 -9.93
C CYS A 56 -18.15 -2.57 -10.12
N LEU A 57 -17.42 -1.64 -9.51
CA LEU A 57 -17.67 -0.20 -9.70
C LEU A 57 -17.54 0.21 -11.17
N TYR A 58 -16.59 -0.38 -11.91
CA TYR A 58 -16.45 -0.19 -13.35
C TYR A 58 -17.67 -0.72 -14.13
N ALA A 59 -18.21 -1.88 -13.77
CA ALA A 59 -19.40 -2.43 -14.42
C ALA A 59 -20.67 -1.60 -14.18
N PHE A 60 -20.71 -0.80 -13.11
CA PHE A 60 -21.80 0.11 -12.76
C PHE A 60 -21.40 1.59 -12.91
N SER A 61 -20.47 1.90 -13.82
CA SER A 61 -19.94 3.26 -13.97
C SER A 61 -21.02 4.30 -14.28
N ASP A 62 -22.11 3.90 -14.96
CA ASP A 62 -23.28 4.75 -15.25
C ASP A 62 -24.13 5.09 -14.02
N LYS A 63 -23.92 4.39 -12.90
CA LYS A 63 -24.72 4.50 -11.68
C LYS A 63 -23.97 5.10 -10.49
N LEU A 64 -22.73 5.52 -10.70
CA LEU A 64 -21.91 6.09 -9.64
C LEU A 64 -22.38 7.49 -9.29
N SER A 65 -22.35 7.83 -7.99
CA SER A 65 -22.49 9.22 -7.58
C SER A 65 -21.24 10.03 -7.95
N ALA A 66 -21.42 11.34 -8.11
CA ALA A 66 -20.30 12.28 -8.33
C ALA A 66 -19.21 12.17 -7.24
N GLN A 67 -19.59 11.81 -6.01
CA GLN A 67 -18.65 11.58 -4.91
C GLN A 67 -17.78 10.34 -5.17
N CYS A 68 -18.39 9.23 -5.60
CA CYS A 68 -17.66 8.01 -5.91
C CYS A 68 -16.77 8.20 -7.15
N GLU A 69 -17.28 8.83 -8.21
CA GLU A 69 -16.49 9.15 -9.40
C GLU A 69 -15.27 10.01 -9.05
N TYR A 70 -15.45 11.05 -8.25
CA TYR A 70 -14.35 11.89 -7.80
C TYR A 70 -13.32 11.12 -6.98
N ALA A 71 -13.76 10.26 -6.05
CA ALA A 71 -12.86 9.46 -5.24
C ALA A 71 -12.05 8.46 -6.08
N LEU A 72 -12.66 7.84 -7.10
CA LEU A 72 -11.96 6.98 -8.05
C LEU A 72 -10.95 7.76 -8.89
N TYR A 73 -11.30 8.96 -9.35
CA TYR A 73 -10.41 9.83 -10.11
C TYR A 73 -9.21 10.30 -9.27
N ASP A 74 -9.44 10.80 -8.06
CA ASP A 74 -8.36 11.23 -7.16
C ASP A 74 -7.42 10.06 -6.86
N ALA A 75 -7.96 8.88 -6.55
CA ALA A 75 -7.15 7.69 -6.31
C ALA A 75 -6.27 7.31 -7.52
N ALA A 76 -6.79 7.43 -8.75
CA ALA A 76 -6.02 7.20 -9.97
C ALA A 76 -4.86 8.20 -10.11
N VAL A 77 -5.11 9.49 -9.87
CA VAL A 77 -4.06 10.54 -9.91
C VAL A 77 -2.99 10.30 -8.84
N GLN A 78 -3.38 9.93 -7.62
CA GLN A 78 -2.41 9.64 -6.56
C GLN A 78 -1.57 8.40 -6.89
N LEU A 79 -2.18 7.37 -7.46
CA LEU A 79 -1.46 6.18 -7.92
C LEU A 79 -0.44 6.51 -9.00
N GLU A 80 -0.81 7.32 -9.99
CA GLU A 80 0.11 7.75 -11.05
C GLU A 80 1.32 8.51 -10.49
N ARG A 81 1.08 9.45 -9.56
CA ARG A 81 2.15 10.19 -8.89
C ARG A 81 3.09 9.25 -8.13
N ALA A 82 2.54 8.26 -7.43
CA ALA A 82 3.33 7.26 -6.72
C ALA A 82 4.17 6.41 -7.69
N ILE A 83 3.61 6.00 -8.84
CA ILE A 83 4.34 5.26 -9.88
C ILE A 83 5.50 6.10 -10.43
N ASN A 84 5.26 7.38 -10.72
CA ASN A 84 6.30 8.28 -11.23
C ASN A 84 7.42 8.49 -10.21
N ALA A 85 7.07 8.65 -8.93
CA ALA A 85 8.06 8.72 -7.84
C ALA A 85 8.87 7.42 -7.72
N LEU A 86 8.23 6.25 -7.83
CA LEU A 86 8.90 4.96 -7.81
C LEU A 86 9.85 4.79 -9.00
N ALA A 87 9.42 5.21 -10.19
CA ALA A 87 10.24 5.16 -11.40
C ALA A 87 11.48 6.05 -11.28
N TYR A 88 11.32 7.27 -10.75
CA TYR A 88 12.43 8.18 -10.50
C TYR A 88 13.44 7.58 -9.52
N VAL A 89 13.00 7.05 -8.37
CA VAL A 89 13.88 6.39 -7.40
C VAL A 89 14.56 5.17 -8.02
N ALA A 90 13.83 4.34 -8.76
CA ALA A 90 14.40 3.16 -9.40
C ALA A 90 15.49 3.53 -10.43
N ASN A 91 15.30 4.64 -11.16
CA ASN A 91 16.29 5.16 -12.10
C ASN A 91 17.54 5.65 -11.38
N GLU A 92 17.38 6.54 -10.39
CA GLU A 92 18.52 7.16 -9.70
C GLU A 92 19.27 6.18 -8.78
N CYS A 93 18.59 5.18 -8.23
CA CYS A 93 19.19 4.15 -7.39
C CYS A 93 19.61 2.88 -8.16
N GLY A 94 19.41 2.80 -9.47
CA GLY A 94 19.60 1.56 -10.24
C GLY A 94 21.00 0.95 -10.11
N GLY A 95 22.05 1.80 -10.15
CA GLY A 95 23.43 1.36 -9.95
C GLY A 95 23.71 0.90 -8.52
N ASP A 96 23.15 1.59 -7.53
CA ASP A 96 23.28 1.24 -6.11
C ASP A 96 22.55 -0.07 -5.80
N LEU A 97 21.35 -0.27 -6.35
CA LEU A 97 20.59 -1.51 -6.22
C LEU A 97 21.36 -2.71 -6.77
N LYS A 98 21.98 -2.56 -7.95
CA LYS A 98 22.80 -3.62 -8.55
C LYS A 98 24.04 -3.94 -7.71
N THR A 99 24.65 -2.93 -7.12
CA THR A 99 25.91 -3.08 -6.36
C THR A 99 25.68 -3.66 -4.96
N TYR A 100 24.66 -3.17 -4.26
CA TYR A 100 24.46 -3.46 -2.83
C TYR A 100 23.27 -4.40 -2.54
N CYS A 101 22.33 -4.55 -3.49
CA CYS A 101 21.04 -5.21 -3.25
C CYS A 101 20.68 -6.29 -4.28
N SER A 102 21.63 -6.78 -5.09
CA SER A 102 21.38 -7.76 -6.17
C SER A 102 20.77 -9.09 -5.71
N GLY A 103 21.00 -9.51 -4.46
CA GLY A 103 20.41 -10.71 -3.87
C GLY A 103 19.02 -10.52 -3.27
N ILE A 104 18.48 -9.30 -3.28
CA ILE A 104 17.19 -8.99 -2.67
C ILE A 104 16.08 -9.18 -3.69
N LYS A 105 15.15 -10.08 -3.41
CA LYS A 105 13.98 -10.28 -4.27
C LYS A 105 13.08 -9.01 -4.21
N PRO A 106 12.56 -8.54 -5.35
CA PRO A 106 11.65 -7.39 -5.39
C PRO A 106 10.35 -7.58 -4.60
N GLY A 107 9.65 -6.47 -4.32
CA GLY A 107 8.38 -6.44 -3.59
C GLY A 107 8.52 -6.21 -2.09
N GLU A 108 7.39 -5.88 -1.45
CA GLU A 108 7.26 -5.69 0.01
C GLU A 108 8.24 -4.66 0.60
N GLY A 109 8.69 -3.69 -0.21
CA GLY A 109 9.63 -2.65 0.22
C GLY A 109 11.06 -3.13 0.52
N ARG A 110 11.40 -4.40 0.25
CA ARG A 110 12.69 -4.99 0.64
C ARG A 110 13.90 -4.33 -0.02
N LEU A 111 13.75 -3.89 -1.27
CA LEU A 111 14.81 -3.16 -1.99
C LEU A 111 15.05 -1.77 -1.38
N LEU A 112 14.00 -1.04 -1.00
CA LEU A 112 14.13 0.24 -0.31
C LEU A 112 14.80 0.05 1.06
N GLN A 113 14.42 -0.98 1.82
CA GLN A 113 15.09 -1.30 3.10
C GLN A 113 16.58 -1.64 2.91
N CYS A 114 16.93 -2.34 1.82
CA CYS A 114 18.33 -2.62 1.52
C CYS A 114 19.13 -1.35 1.20
N ILE A 115 18.56 -0.44 0.41
CA ILE A 115 19.17 0.86 0.10
C ILE A 115 19.36 1.69 1.37
N GLU A 116 18.36 1.74 2.25
CA GLU A 116 18.44 2.47 3.52
C GLU A 116 19.51 1.90 4.46
N LYS A 117 19.63 0.57 4.56
CA LYS A 117 20.72 -0.10 5.30
C LYS A 117 22.10 0.23 4.75
N ASN A 118 22.18 0.55 3.46
CA ASN A 118 23.41 0.94 2.79
C ASN A 118 23.49 2.47 2.57
N ASP A 119 22.72 3.29 3.30
CA ASP A 119 22.67 4.75 3.07
C ASP A 119 24.07 5.37 3.00
N ALA A 120 24.99 4.99 3.89
CA ALA A 120 26.36 5.53 3.87
C ALA A 120 27.16 5.22 2.58
N LYS A 121 26.74 4.23 1.79
CA LYS A 121 27.45 3.72 0.60
C LYS A 121 26.77 4.06 -0.73
N VAL A 122 25.48 4.36 -0.71
CA VAL A 122 24.73 4.67 -1.94
C VAL A 122 25.06 6.06 -2.46
N SER A 123 24.89 6.24 -3.77
CA SER A 123 25.18 7.50 -4.46
C SER A 123 24.37 8.68 -3.93
N SER A 124 24.92 9.89 -4.07
CA SER A 124 24.21 11.13 -3.73
C SER A 124 22.90 11.30 -4.51
N ARG A 125 22.87 10.84 -5.77
CA ARG A 125 21.67 10.85 -6.61
C ARG A 125 20.56 9.98 -6.03
N CYS A 126 20.88 8.75 -5.63
CA CYS A 126 19.91 7.87 -5.00
C CYS A 126 19.37 8.47 -3.69
N LYS A 127 20.25 9.03 -2.83
CA LYS A 127 19.82 9.72 -1.60
C LYS A 127 18.88 10.89 -1.89
N GLN A 128 19.21 11.69 -2.89
CA GLN A 128 18.40 12.84 -3.28
C GLN A 128 17.02 12.37 -3.77
N ALA A 129 16.97 11.35 -4.63
CA ALA A 129 15.71 10.81 -5.12
C ALA A 129 14.80 10.27 -3.99
N LEU A 130 15.37 9.59 -3.00
CA LEU A 130 14.62 9.13 -1.82
C LEU A 130 14.09 10.31 -1.00
N LYS A 131 14.86 11.40 -0.89
CA LYS A 131 14.44 12.62 -0.20
C LYS A 131 13.33 13.35 -0.95
N ASP A 132 13.47 13.52 -2.26
CA ASP A 132 12.51 14.24 -3.12
C ASP A 132 11.15 13.56 -3.13
N THR A 133 11.14 12.22 -3.07
CA THR A 133 9.91 11.42 -3.11
C THR A 133 9.35 11.06 -1.74
N GLY A 134 10.06 11.39 -0.65
CA GLY A 134 9.68 11.00 0.71
C GLY A 134 9.74 9.49 0.97
N MET A 135 10.39 8.70 0.10
CA MET A 135 10.53 7.26 0.26
C MET A 135 11.64 6.91 1.26
N LYS A 136 11.30 6.90 2.55
CA LYS A 136 12.05 6.18 3.59
C LYS A 136 11.25 4.95 4.04
N SER A 137 11.90 3.94 4.64
CA SER A 137 11.30 2.65 5.03
C SER A 137 9.82 2.76 5.38
N VAL A 138 9.03 1.86 4.79
CA VAL A 138 7.59 1.68 4.97
C VAL A 138 7.27 1.50 6.46
N THR A 139 7.16 2.63 7.14
CA THR A 139 6.73 2.79 8.53
C THR A 139 5.94 4.09 8.71
N ALA A 140 5.59 4.79 7.63
CA ALA A 140 4.72 5.95 7.70
C ALA A 140 3.26 5.53 7.43
N PRO A 141 2.41 5.42 8.46
CA PRO A 141 0.96 5.36 8.27
C PRO A 141 0.49 6.78 7.93
N GLY A 142 0.15 6.99 6.66
CA GLY A 142 -0.41 8.26 6.17
C GLY A 142 0.66 9.28 5.78
N GLY A 143 0.88 9.43 4.47
CA GLY A 143 1.55 10.60 3.94
C GLY A 143 2.23 10.41 2.60
N LEU A 144 1.47 10.37 1.52
CA LEU A 144 1.83 11.22 0.38
C LEU A 144 1.06 12.53 0.57
N ARG A 145 1.47 13.34 1.55
CA ARG A 145 1.07 14.74 1.59
C ARG A 145 1.94 15.46 0.57
N ILE A 146 1.40 15.58 -0.63
CA ILE A 146 1.88 16.56 -1.59
C ILE A 146 1.33 17.89 -1.08
N GLN A 147 2.19 18.69 -0.46
CA GLN A 147 2.05 20.14 -0.59
C GLN A 147 2.48 20.50 -2.02
#